data_AF-A0A2H9M3C3-F1
#
_entry.id   AF-A0A2H9M3C3-F1
#
_cell.length_a   1.000
_cell.length_b   1.000
_cell.length_c   1.000
_cell.angle_alpha   90.00
_cell.angle_beta   90.00
_cell.angle_gamma   90.00
#
_symmetry.space_group_name_H-M   'P 1'
#
loop_
_entity.id
_entity.type
_entity.pdbx_description
1 polymer ?
#
loop_
_entity_poly.entity_id
_entity_poly.type
_entity_poly.pdbx_seq_one_letter_code
_entity_poly.pdbx_strand_id
1 'polypeptide(L)' 'MPFNINAVQRFSVLCVLSLAKNIEYELNIYVADTVHLAITIISGSGILLSEDEHFYKQNVKDYAKKFGLEIKKLKEI' A
#
# COMPACT_ATOMS: atom_id res chain seq x y z
N MET A 1 -7.27 -1.53 29.66
CA MET A 1 -6.82 -2.58 28.72
C MET A 1 -7.03 -2.03 27.32
N PRO A 2 -5.99 -1.76 26.51
CA PRO A 2 -6.21 -1.30 25.15
C PRO A 2 -6.86 -2.44 24.35
N PHE A 3 -7.81 -2.10 23.50
CA PHE A 3 -8.43 -3.02 22.56
C PHE A 3 -7.36 -3.57 21.60
N ASN A 4 -6.76 -4.72 21.94
CA ASN A 4 -5.88 -5.45 21.04
C ASN A 4 -6.74 -6.36 20.16
N ILE A 5 -7.55 -5.73 19.32
CA ILE A 5 -7.97 -6.35 18.07
C ILE A 5 -6.77 -6.11 17.17
N ASN A 6 -6.21 -7.11 16.49
CA ASN A 6 -5.13 -6.95 15.49
C ASN A 6 -5.53 -6.03 14.29
N ALA A 7 -6.52 -5.15 14.46
CA ALA A 7 -7.01 -4.16 13.52
C ALA A 7 -6.01 -3.02 13.26
N VAL A 8 -5.05 -2.77 14.16
CA VAL A 8 -4.05 -1.72 14.00
C VAL A 8 -2.66 -2.27 14.29
N GLN A 9 -1.81 -2.30 13.27
CA GLN A 9 -0.41 -2.68 13.39
C GLN A 9 0.48 -1.46 13.12
N ARG A 10 1.51 -1.27 13.94
CA ARG A 10 2.49 -0.21 13.77
C ARG A 10 3.65 -0.68 12.91
N PHE A 11 3.95 0.06 11.85
CA PHE A 11 5.13 -0.14 11.02
C PHE A 11 6.08 1.05 11.15
N SER A 12 7.38 0.78 11.14
CA SER A 12 8.38 1.85 11.01
C SER A 12 8.53 2.22 9.54
N VAL A 13 8.49 3.51 9.20
CA VAL A 13 8.70 3.94 7.81
C VAL A 13 10.12 3.62 7.32
N LEU A 14 11.09 3.54 8.24
CA LEU A 14 12.49 3.25 7.89
C LEU A 14 12.66 1.90 7.17
N CYS A 15 11.84 0.89 7.48
CA CYS A 15 11.97 -0.42 6.84
C CYS A 15 11.47 -0.45 5.39
N VAL A 16 10.77 0.58 4.93
CA VAL A 16 10.15 0.60 3.60
C VAL A 16 10.78 1.61 2.65
N LEU A 17 11.71 2.46 3.11
CA LEU A 17 12.24 3.59 2.33
C LEU A 17 12.85 3.17 0.99
N SER A 18 13.63 2.09 0.98
CA SER A 18 14.24 1.58 -0.26
C SER A 18 13.18 1.14 -1.27
N LEU A 19 12.14 0.44 -0.81
CA LEU A 19 11.04 0.01 -1.67
C LEU A 19 10.22 1.22 -2.15
N ALA A 20 9.86 2.13 -1.25
CA ALA A 20 9.12 3.33 -1.57
C ALA A 20 9.82 4.19 -2.64
N LYS A 21 11.15 4.32 -2.56
CA LYS A 21 11.95 5.03 -3.57
C LYS A 21 11.92 4.33 -4.93
N ASN A 22 11.95 3.00 -4.97
CA ASN A 22 11.84 2.24 -6.22
C ASN A 22 10.43 2.40 -6.84
N ILE A 23 9.38 2.33 -6.01
CA ILE A 23 8.00 2.57 -6.43
C ILE A 23 7.84 3.98 -7.00
N GLU A 24 8.41 5.00 -6.34
CA GLU A 24 8.41 6.38 -6.81
C GLU A 24 9.00 6.48 -8.21
N TYR A 25 10.16 5.87 -8.43
CA TYR A 25 10.85 5.89 -9.72
C TYR A 25 10.07 5.15 -10.81
N GLU A 26 9.51 3.97 -10.50
CA GLU A 26 8.78 3.15 -11.46
C GLU A 26 7.40 3.71 -11.83
N LEU A 27 6.68 4.26 -10.86
CA LEU A 27 5.27 4.67 -11.02
C LEU A 27 5.09 6.17 -11.18
N ASN A 28 6.09 6.98 -10.82
CA ASN A 28 6.03 8.44 -10.82
C ASN A 28 4.79 8.99 -10.08
N ILE A 29 4.57 8.49 -8.85
CA ILE A 29 3.46 8.89 -7.95
C ILE A 29 4.00 9.61 -6.70
N TYR A 30 3.11 10.22 -5.91
CA TYR A 30 3.51 10.98 -4.73
C TYR A 30 4.21 10.11 -3.68
N VAL A 31 5.23 10.67 -3.02
CA VAL A 31 6.01 9.99 -1.96
C VAL A 31 5.13 9.40 -0.85
N ALA A 32 4.03 10.08 -0.49
CA ALA A 32 3.11 9.56 0.51
C ALA A 32 2.42 8.26 0.05
N ASP A 33 2.06 8.17 -1.23
CA ASP A 33 1.42 7.00 -1.84
C ASP A 33 2.43 5.85 -1.95
N THR A 34 3.68 6.16 -2.31
CA THR A 34 4.75 5.14 -2.42
C THR A 34 5.06 4.51 -1.07
N VAL A 35 5.11 5.31 0.01
CA VAL A 35 5.30 4.82 1.38
C VAL A 35 4.13 3.95 1.81
N HIS A 36 2.88 4.37 1.56
CA HIS A 36 1.69 3.56 1.88
C HIS A 36 1.66 2.24 1.11
N LEU A 37 1.95 2.28 -0.19
CA LEU A 37 2.00 1.07 -1.02
C LEU A 37 3.09 0.12 -0.54
N ALA A 38 4.30 0.65 -0.27
CA ALA A 38 5.43 -0.13 0.23
C ALA A 38 5.12 -0.79 1.58
N ILE A 39 4.49 -0.06 2.51
CA ILE A 39 4.08 -0.60 3.81
C ILE A 39 3.07 -1.73 3.64
N THR A 40 2.08 -1.55 2.76
CA THR A 40 1.04 -2.57 2.52
C THR A 40 1.62 -3.84 1.91
N ILE A 41 2.60 -3.70 1.00
CA ILE A 41 3.33 -4.83 0.43
C ILE A 41 4.14 -5.55 1.51
N ILE A 42 4.91 -4.82 2.32
CA ILE A 42 5.79 -5.40 3.34
C ILE A 42 5.00 -5.98 4.53
N SER A 43 3.80 -5.47 4.81
CA SER A 43 2.91 -6.06 5.83
C SER A 43 2.36 -7.43 5.41
N GLY A 44 2.51 -7.82 4.14
CA GLY A 44 1.94 -9.05 3.61
C GLY A 44 0.42 -9.00 3.45
N SER A 45 -0.15 -7.79 3.38
CA SER A 45 -1.59 -7.61 3.19
C SER A 45 -1.99 -8.03 1.77
N GLY A 46 -3.09 -8.78 1.64
CA GLY A 46 -3.63 -9.16 0.32
C GLY A 46 -4.51 -8.09 -0.32
N ILE A 47 -5.04 -7.13 0.46
CA ILE A 47 -5.91 -6.07 -0.02
C ILE A 47 -5.48 -4.72 0.56
N LEU A 48 -5.33 -3.70 -0.30
CA LEU A 48 -5.30 -2.29 0.05
C LEU A 48 -6.69 -1.72 -0.15
N LEU A 49 -7.34 -1.34 0.95
CA LEU A 49 -8.60 -0.61 0.92
C LEU A 49 -8.32 0.89 0.91
N SER A 50 -8.71 1.58 -0.16
CA SER A 50 -8.50 3.02 -0.30
C SER A 50 -9.56 3.66 -1.18
N GLU A 51 -10.00 4.87 -0.86
CA GLU A 51 -10.84 5.69 -1.74
C GLU A 51 -10.02 6.68 -2.58
N ASP A 52 -8.70 6.71 -2.37
CA ASP A 52 -7.81 7.59 -3.13
C ASP A 52 -7.66 7.08 -4.58
N GLU A 53 -8.14 7.91 -5.52
CA GLU A 53 -8.17 7.62 -6.95
C GLU A 53 -6.78 7.36 -7.55
N HIS A 54 -5.70 7.87 -6.93
CA HIS A 54 -4.34 7.64 -7.42
C HIS A 54 -3.95 6.16 -7.45
N PHE A 55 -4.45 5.36 -6.50
CA PHE A 55 -4.20 3.91 -6.46
C PHE A 55 -4.98 3.13 -7.53
N TYR A 56 -5.96 3.75 -8.17
CA TYR A 56 -6.79 3.11 -9.19
C TYR A 56 -6.22 3.20 -10.60
N LYS A 57 -5.14 3.96 -10.78
CA LYS A 57 -4.40 4.00 -12.05
C LYS A 57 -3.88 2.61 -12.39
N GLN A 58 -4.00 2.22 -13.66
CA GLN A 58 -3.70 0.86 -14.10
C GLN A 58 -2.26 0.43 -13.78
N ASN A 59 -1.29 1.34 -13.96
CA ASN A 59 0.12 1.09 -13.63
C ASN A 59 0.34 0.75 -12.14
N VAL A 60 -0.38 1.41 -11.23
CA VAL A 60 -0.30 1.15 -9.79
C VAL A 60 -0.92 -0.21 -9.45
N LYS A 61 -2.08 -0.53 -10.04
CA LYS A 61 -2.73 -1.85 -9.88
C LYS A 61 -1.85 -2.97 -10.42
N ASP A 62 -1.25 -2.80 -11.58
CA ASP A 62 -0.37 -3.78 -12.20
C ASP A 62 0.88 -4.01 -11.35
N TYR A 63 1.45 -2.94 -10.77
CA TYR A 63 2.55 -3.04 -9.84
C TYR A 63 2.16 -3.80 -8.57
N ALA A 64 1.06 -3.44 -7.92
CA ALA A 64 0.56 -4.10 -6.71
C ALA A 64 0.30 -5.59 -6.94
N LYS A 65 -0.26 -5.96 -8.09
CA LYS A 65 -0.53 -7.34 -8.47
C LYS A 65 0.73 -8.23 -8.52
N LYS A 66 1.91 -7.67 -8.84
CA LYS A 66 3.19 -8.41 -8.79
C LYS A 66 3.51 -8.94 -7.39
N PHE A 67 2.97 -8.31 -6.35
CA PHE A 67 3.14 -8.67 -4.95
C PHE A 67 1.92 -9.41 -4.36
N GLY A 68 0.94 -9.78 -5.20
CA GLY A 68 -0.31 -10.38 -4.74
C GLY A 68 -1.24 -9.43 -3.99
N LEU A 69 -1.04 -8.11 -4.15
CA LEU A 69 -1.86 -7.07 -3.52
C LEU A 69 -2.98 -6.62 -4.48
N GLU A 70 -4.23 -6.77 -4.04
CA GLU A 70 -5.41 -6.19 -4.69
C GLU A 70 -5.69 -4.80 -4.12
N ILE A 71 -6.17 -3.87 -4.96
CA ILE A 71 -6.59 -2.52 -4.53
C ILE A 71 -8.10 -2.41 -4.73
N LYS A 72 -8.86 -2.12 -3.67
CA LYS A 72 -10.32 -2.08 -3.68
C LYS A 72 -10.87 -0.85 -2.96
N LYS A 73 -12.01 -0.35 -3.44
CA LYS A 73 -12.84 0.64 -2.76
C LYS A 73 -13.63 -0.07 -1.67
N LEU A 74 -14.07 0.68 -0.67
CA LEU A 74 -14.91 0.16 0.41
C LEU A 74 -16.21 -0.44 -0.12
N LYS A 75 -16.76 0.12 -1.21
CA LYS A 75 -17.98 -0.38 -1.86
C LYS A 75 -17.79 -1.69 -2.64
N GLU A 76 -16.57 -2.18 -2.80
CA GLU A 76 -16.24 -3.41 -3.53
C GLU A 76 -16.05 -4.62 -2.59
N ILE A 77 -16.37 -4.44 -1.30
CA ILE A 77 -16.33 -5.46 -0.24
C ILE A 77 -17.74 -5.80 0.21
#